data_AF-A0A5N6SIF3-F1
#
_entry.id   AF-A0A5N6SIF3-F1
#
_cell.length_a   1.000
_cell.length_b   1.000
_cell.length_c   1.000
_cell.angle_alpha   90.00
_cell.angle_beta   90.00
_cell.angle_gamma   90.00
#
_symmetry.space_group_name_H-M   'P 1'
#
loop_
_entity.id
_entity.type
_entity.pdbx_description
1 polymer ?
#
loop_
_entity_poly.entity_id
_entity_poly.type
_entity_poly.pdbx_seq_one_letter_code
_entity_poly.pdbx_strand_id
1 'polypeptide(L)'
;MLLGFRWNPHQSDKGVPLGLYLLYLSRGPITPRYSKPMGLQLNEALATPTSSTSCASHKEPWDSQSVEKILSDLIISSATDAVSTEASHLGNVEGKLFTDSPLHDQERYDDKVSFRALYELKRVSSMWNVSIGALVQGHEIPDDYILFRKWLTGHPMRDGQPLPAPPKKRAWDVAEGCWMEPESQQSVELSGSLLRAPCVQGHFILKLNPLKLEKGCRLYRRFGSDRFLTLTIPFLEKFCGCNRLREHIAEWLAGSQHRLLGRI
;
A
#
# COMPACT_ATOMS: atom_id res chain seq x y z
N MET A 1 6.46 -7.48 -8.41
CA MET A 1 5.80 -7.06 -9.69
C MET A 1 4.57 -6.22 -9.35
N LEU A 2 4.50 -4.99 -9.84
CA LEU A 2 3.34 -4.10 -9.65
C LEU A 2 2.22 -4.50 -10.62
N LEU A 3 1.00 -4.72 -10.12
CA LEU A 3 -0.11 -5.25 -10.94
C LEU A 3 -1.22 -4.23 -11.25
N GLY A 4 -1.11 -2.99 -10.78
CA GLY A 4 -2.06 -1.95 -11.19
C GLY A 4 -1.96 -0.66 -10.41
N PHE A 5 -2.41 0.40 -11.07
CA PHE A 5 -2.61 1.74 -10.52
C PHE A 5 -4.12 2.02 -10.54
N ARG A 6 -4.70 2.43 -9.40
CA ARG A 6 -6.09 2.89 -9.36
C ARG A 6 -6.15 4.24 -8.65
N TRP A 7 -6.57 5.26 -9.38
CA TRP A 7 -6.88 6.58 -8.82
C TRP A 7 -8.26 6.55 -8.17
N ASN A 8 -8.37 7.00 -6.91
CA ASN A 8 -9.65 7.12 -6.22
C ASN A 8 -9.90 8.57 -5.80
N PRO A 9 -10.75 9.32 -6.53
CA PRO A 9 -11.01 10.73 -6.23
C PRO A 9 -11.94 10.97 -5.02
N HIS A 10 -12.60 9.95 -4.48
CA HIS A 10 -13.70 10.13 -3.51
C HIS A 10 -13.35 9.91 -2.03
N GLN A 11 -12.09 9.63 -1.67
CA GLN A 11 -11.67 9.59 -0.26
C GLN A 11 -10.81 10.78 0.09
N SER A 12 -11.44 11.91 0.39
CA SER A 12 -10.76 13.07 0.94
C SER A 12 -11.77 13.96 1.67
N ASP A 13 -12.02 13.65 2.94
CA ASP A 13 -12.57 14.62 3.89
C ASP A 13 -11.50 15.65 4.34
N LYS A 14 -10.23 15.50 3.88
CA LYS A 14 -9.08 16.35 4.29
C LYS A 14 -8.07 16.72 3.18
N GLY A 15 -8.44 16.68 1.89
CA GLY A 15 -7.75 17.42 0.82
C GLY A 15 -6.39 16.90 0.32
N VAL A 16 -6.01 15.66 0.59
CA VAL A 16 -4.77 15.06 0.05
C VAL A 16 -5.15 13.93 -0.91
N PRO A 17 -4.82 14.03 -2.22
CA PRO A 17 -5.02 12.92 -3.13
C PRO A 17 -4.15 11.73 -2.68
N LEU A 18 -4.59 10.51 -2.92
CA LEU A 18 -3.86 9.31 -2.55
C LEU A 18 -3.81 8.37 -3.77
N GLY A 19 -2.62 7.83 -4.05
CA GLY A 19 -2.44 6.80 -5.06
C GLY A 19 -2.61 5.41 -4.44
N LEU A 20 -3.37 4.53 -5.09
CA LEU A 20 -3.51 3.13 -4.70
C LEU A 20 -2.62 2.25 -5.58
N TYR A 21 -1.75 1.47 -4.94
CA TYR A 21 -0.81 0.56 -5.60
C TYR A 21 -1.05 -0.87 -5.13
N LEU A 22 -1.05 -1.82 -6.06
CA LEU A 22 -1.18 -3.24 -5.75
C LEU A 22 0.16 -3.95 -5.93
N LEU A 23 0.79 -4.33 -4.82
CA LEU A 23 2.01 -5.13 -4.80
C LEU A 23 1.67 -6.61 -4.74
N TYR A 24 2.33 -7.40 -5.58
CA TYR A 24 2.29 -8.87 -5.51
C TYR A 24 3.37 -9.39 -4.58
N LEU A 25 3.00 -10.28 -3.65
CA LEU A 25 3.86 -10.93 -2.66
C LEU A 25 3.83 -12.44 -2.86
N SER A 26 4.90 -13.04 -3.36
CA SER A 26 5.02 -14.47 -3.61
C SER A 26 6.06 -15.15 -2.71
N ARG A 27 5.81 -16.43 -2.42
CA ARG A 27 6.79 -17.38 -1.86
C ARG A 27 7.42 -18.30 -2.94
N GLY A 28 6.99 -18.22 -4.20
CA GLY A 28 7.41 -19.14 -5.27
C GLY A 28 6.83 -18.83 -6.65
N PRO A 29 6.94 -19.74 -7.64
CA PRO A 29 6.41 -19.51 -8.99
C PRO A 29 4.88 -19.35 -9.01
N ILE A 30 4.38 -18.60 -10.01
CA ILE A 30 2.97 -18.25 -10.14
C ILE A 30 2.17 -19.50 -10.56
N THR A 31 1.67 -20.24 -9.59
CA THR A 31 0.68 -21.31 -9.84
C THR A 31 -0.70 -20.85 -9.39
N PRO A 32 -1.72 -20.89 -10.27
CA PRO A 32 -3.10 -20.62 -9.88
C PRO A 32 -3.62 -21.73 -8.96
N ARG A 33 -4.38 -21.37 -7.91
CA ARG A 33 -4.91 -22.35 -6.94
C ARG A 33 -6.07 -23.20 -7.49
N TYR A 34 -6.59 -22.87 -8.67
CA TYR A 34 -7.72 -23.60 -9.29
C TYR A 34 -7.29 -24.31 -10.59
N SER A 35 -7.26 -25.64 -10.54
CA SER A 35 -7.11 -26.56 -11.69
C SER A 35 -8.44 -27.03 -12.28
N LYS A 36 -9.60 -26.64 -11.74
CA LYS A 36 -10.90 -26.99 -12.34
C LYS A 36 -11.30 -25.97 -13.41
N PRO A 37 -11.57 -26.39 -14.66
CA PRO A 37 -12.05 -25.50 -15.70
C PRO A 37 -13.45 -24.99 -15.34
N MET A 38 -13.60 -23.68 -15.21
CA MET A 38 -14.92 -23.04 -15.21
C MET A 38 -15.46 -23.11 -16.64
N GLY A 39 -16.45 -23.98 -16.87
CA GLY A 39 -17.25 -23.95 -18.09
C GLY A 39 -18.00 -22.62 -18.16
N LEU A 40 -17.61 -21.76 -19.10
CA LEU A 40 -18.36 -20.57 -19.46
C LEU A 40 -19.42 -20.98 -20.48
N GLN A 41 -20.69 -21.01 -20.08
CA GLN A 41 -21.78 -20.88 -21.04
C GLN A 41 -22.02 -19.38 -21.27
N LEU A 42 -21.65 -18.93 -22.47
CA LEU A 42 -21.96 -17.61 -23.00
C LEU A 42 -23.37 -17.66 -23.58
N ASN A 43 -24.29 -16.90 -23.00
CA ASN A 43 -25.56 -16.59 -23.62
C ASN A 43 -25.53 -15.11 -24.02
N GLU A 44 -25.56 -14.88 -25.32
CA GLU A 44 -25.75 -13.57 -25.95
C GLU A 44 -27.17 -13.05 -25.68
N ALA A 45 -27.28 -11.78 -25.27
CA ALA A 45 -28.53 -11.03 -25.43
C ALA A 45 -28.20 -9.56 -25.72
N LEU A 46 -28.55 -9.20 -26.95
CA LEU A 46 -28.46 -7.89 -27.58
C LEU A 46 -29.63 -7.01 -27.14
N ALA A 47 -29.39 -5.77 -26.71
CA ALA A 47 -30.41 -4.70 -26.73
C ALA A 47 -29.79 -3.30 -26.58
N THR A 48 -29.96 -2.47 -27.62
CA THR A 48 -29.97 -0.99 -27.55
C THR A 48 -31.34 -0.50 -27.08
N PRO A 49 -31.48 0.71 -26.49
CA PRO A 49 -31.92 1.84 -27.32
C PRO A 49 -31.38 3.23 -26.90
N THR A 50 -31.76 4.20 -27.75
CA THR A 50 -31.38 5.61 -27.95
C THR A 50 -31.99 6.66 -27.00
N SER A 51 -31.42 7.88 -27.15
CA SER A 51 -32.00 9.25 -27.09
C SER A 51 -31.97 10.12 -25.80
N SER A 52 -31.06 11.11 -25.85
CA SER A 52 -31.18 12.59 -25.70
C SER A 52 -32.01 13.24 -24.57
N THR A 53 -31.37 14.18 -23.85
CA THR A 53 -31.92 15.53 -23.54
C THR A 53 -30.78 16.55 -23.37
N SER A 54 -30.92 17.72 -24.01
CA SER A 54 -30.03 18.89 -23.91
C SER A 54 -30.30 19.74 -22.67
N CYS A 55 -29.31 20.54 -22.23
CA CYS A 55 -29.55 21.90 -21.72
C CYS A 55 -28.27 22.75 -21.90
N ALA A 56 -28.45 23.93 -22.49
CA ALA A 56 -27.43 24.96 -22.67
C ALA A 56 -27.33 25.85 -21.42
N SER A 57 -26.13 26.38 -21.12
CA SER A 57 -25.98 27.61 -20.33
C SER A 57 -24.61 28.25 -20.51
N HIS A 58 -24.67 29.57 -20.76
CA HIS A 58 -23.71 30.65 -20.48
C HIS A 58 -22.20 30.47 -20.74
N LYS A 59 -21.71 31.26 -21.72
CA LYS A 59 -20.31 31.66 -21.83
C LYS A 59 -20.17 33.12 -21.35
N GLU A 60 -19.28 33.37 -20.42
CA GLU A 60 -18.64 34.68 -20.25
C GLU A 60 -17.12 34.57 -20.48
N PRO A 61 -16.47 35.64 -20.98
CA PRO A 61 -15.13 35.58 -21.53
C PRO A 61 -14.07 35.97 -20.49
N TRP A 62 -13.13 35.07 -20.22
CA TRP A 62 -11.93 35.39 -19.46
C TRP A 62 -10.78 35.68 -20.44
N ASP A 63 -10.37 36.95 -20.48
CA ASP A 63 -9.24 37.46 -21.25
C ASP A 63 -7.94 36.79 -20.79
N SER A 64 -7.38 35.95 -21.66
CA SER A 64 -6.23 35.09 -21.37
C SER A 64 -4.88 35.80 -21.54
N GLN A 65 -4.85 37.11 -21.81
CA GLN A 65 -3.60 37.81 -22.13
C GLN A 65 -2.94 38.57 -20.96
N SER A 66 -3.59 38.66 -19.79
CA SER A 66 -3.02 39.37 -18.63
C SER A 66 -2.36 38.47 -17.57
N VAL A 67 -2.51 37.14 -17.64
CA VAL A 67 -2.00 36.21 -16.61
C VAL A 67 -0.63 35.63 -16.96
N GLU A 68 -0.34 35.45 -18.26
CA GLU A 68 0.96 34.89 -18.69
C GLU A 68 2.14 35.85 -18.47
N LYS A 69 1.90 37.16 -18.53
CA LYS A 69 2.96 38.18 -18.33
C LYS A 69 3.41 38.31 -16.87
N ILE A 70 2.53 38.00 -15.92
CA ILE A 70 2.87 38.01 -14.49
C ILE A 70 3.62 36.71 -14.11
N LEU A 71 3.33 35.60 -14.79
CA LEU A 71 4.01 34.32 -14.57
C LEU A 71 5.42 34.28 -15.17
N SER A 72 5.67 34.96 -16.30
CA SER A 72 7.01 35.00 -16.90
C SER A 72 8.02 35.78 -16.06
N ASP A 73 7.59 36.87 -15.41
CA ASP A 73 8.51 37.78 -14.71
C ASP A 73 8.90 37.29 -13.30
N LEU A 74 8.10 36.38 -12.70
CA LEU A 74 8.47 35.72 -11.43
C LEU A 74 9.44 34.53 -11.61
N ILE A 75 9.53 33.95 -12.82
CA ILE A 75 10.32 32.74 -13.08
C ILE A 75 11.80 33.06 -13.36
N ILE A 76 12.14 34.29 -13.79
CA ILE A 76 13.50 34.63 -14.22
C ILE A 76 14.38 35.17 -13.07
N SER A 77 13.81 35.59 -11.93
CA SER A 77 14.56 36.19 -10.82
C SER A 77 15.19 35.18 -9.84
N SER A 78 14.73 33.93 -9.78
CA SER A 78 15.23 32.93 -8.81
C SER A 78 16.19 31.87 -9.38
N ALA A 79 16.51 31.94 -10.67
CA ALA A 79 17.09 30.80 -11.40
C ALA A 79 18.63 30.71 -11.39
N THR A 80 19.36 31.66 -10.79
CA THR A 80 20.83 31.68 -10.93
C THR A 80 21.63 31.18 -9.73
N ASP A 81 21.02 31.00 -8.54
CA ASP A 81 21.76 30.55 -7.34
C ASP A 81 21.28 29.21 -6.73
N ALA A 82 20.21 28.59 -7.25
CA ALA A 82 19.62 27.36 -6.67
C ALA A 82 20.10 26.04 -7.31
N VAL A 83 20.77 26.08 -8.47
CA VAL A 83 21.05 24.90 -9.31
C VAL A 83 22.12 23.97 -8.69
N SER A 84 22.97 24.48 -7.81
CA SER A 84 24.10 23.72 -7.24
C SER A 84 23.73 22.89 -5.99
N THR A 85 22.63 23.21 -5.31
CA THR A 85 22.28 22.63 -3.99
C THR A 85 21.15 21.61 -4.09
N GLU A 86 20.27 21.71 -5.08
CA GLU A 86 19.19 20.71 -5.27
C GLU A 86 19.71 19.37 -5.80
N ALA A 87 20.72 19.37 -6.67
CA ALA A 87 21.28 18.16 -7.26
C ALA A 87 21.96 17.24 -6.22
N SER A 88 22.63 17.82 -5.21
CA SER A 88 23.28 17.06 -4.13
C SER A 88 22.28 16.51 -3.11
N HIS A 89 21.13 17.17 -2.92
CA HIS A 89 20.06 16.67 -2.06
C HIS A 89 19.27 15.53 -2.72
N LEU A 90 18.97 15.63 -4.03
CA LEU A 90 18.29 14.58 -4.80
C LEU A 90 19.12 13.30 -4.95
N GLY A 91 20.44 13.39 -5.23
CA GLY A 91 21.29 12.20 -5.30
C GLY A 91 21.39 11.42 -3.98
N ASN A 92 21.25 12.12 -2.84
CA ASN A 92 21.19 11.50 -1.51
C ASN A 92 19.80 10.88 -1.21
N VAL A 93 18.74 11.48 -1.76
CA VAL A 93 17.35 10.99 -1.67
C VAL A 93 17.18 9.68 -2.43
N GLU A 94 17.73 9.61 -3.64
CA GLU A 94 17.67 8.43 -4.51
C GLU A 94 18.36 7.24 -3.84
N GLY A 95 19.61 7.40 -3.40
CA GLY A 95 20.36 6.32 -2.72
C GLY A 95 19.64 5.77 -1.49
N LYS A 96 19.03 6.64 -0.66
CA LYS A 96 18.35 6.23 0.58
C LYS A 96 17.05 5.47 0.36
N LEU A 97 16.31 5.73 -0.72
CA LEU A 97 15.06 5.03 -1.01
C LEU A 97 15.30 3.54 -1.29
N PHE A 98 16.45 3.21 -1.90
CA PHE A 98 16.84 1.83 -2.20
C PHE A 98 17.57 1.15 -1.03
N THR A 99 18.38 1.87 -0.24
CA THR A 99 19.11 1.27 0.90
C THR A 99 18.26 1.07 2.14
N ASP A 100 17.40 2.03 2.48
CA ASP A 100 16.57 2.02 3.71
C ASP A 100 15.09 1.89 3.37
N SER A 101 14.78 0.97 2.46
CA SER A 101 13.42 0.80 1.96
C SER A 101 12.49 0.23 3.04
N PRO A 102 11.32 0.86 3.31
CA PRO A 102 10.35 0.33 4.27
C PRO A 102 9.66 -0.97 3.79
N LEU A 103 9.90 -1.34 2.53
CA LEU A 103 9.43 -2.57 1.89
C LEU A 103 10.58 -3.59 1.74
N HIS A 104 11.69 -3.42 2.47
CA HIS A 104 12.82 -4.33 2.46
C HIS A 104 13.08 -4.90 3.85
N ASP A 105 12.37 -5.99 4.15
CA ASP A 105 12.50 -6.77 5.38
C ASP A 105 13.55 -7.87 5.19
N GLN A 106 14.67 -7.76 5.89
CA GLN A 106 15.76 -8.75 5.82
C GLN A 106 15.60 -9.91 6.82
N GLU A 107 14.66 -9.81 7.74
CA GLU A 107 14.45 -10.84 8.75
C GLU A 107 13.97 -12.15 8.11
N ARG A 108 14.54 -13.26 8.60
CA ARG A 108 14.05 -14.62 8.30
C ARG A 108 13.10 -15.05 9.40
N TYR A 109 11.95 -15.57 9.02
CA TYR A 109 10.92 -16.01 9.95
C TYR A 109 10.85 -17.53 10.00
N ASP A 110 10.54 -18.08 11.18
CA ASP A 110 10.26 -19.50 11.34
C ASP A 110 8.97 -19.85 10.58
N ASP A 111 9.02 -20.94 9.80
CA ASP A 111 7.88 -21.45 9.04
C ASP A 111 6.71 -21.90 9.93
N LYS A 112 6.95 -22.12 11.23
CA LYS A 112 5.91 -22.41 12.23
C LYS A 112 4.98 -21.23 12.49
N VAL A 113 5.43 -20.00 12.27
CA VAL A 113 4.59 -18.81 12.51
C VAL A 113 3.68 -18.58 11.30
N SER A 114 2.37 -18.60 11.54
CA SER A 114 1.40 -18.35 10.47
C SER A 114 1.59 -16.95 9.87
N PHE A 115 1.35 -16.83 8.56
CA PHE A 115 1.56 -15.56 7.86
C PHE A 115 0.66 -14.42 8.39
N ARG A 116 -0.56 -14.75 8.85
CA ARG A 116 -1.45 -13.79 9.52
C ARG A 116 -0.86 -13.28 10.85
N ALA A 117 -0.22 -14.16 11.62
CA ALA A 117 0.44 -13.78 12.87
C ALA A 117 1.67 -12.93 12.58
N LEU A 118 2.50 -13.29 11.58
CA LEU A 118 3.62 -12.45 11.13
C LEU A 118 3.18 -11.05 10.70
N TYR A 119 2.09 -10.96 9.95
CA TYR A 119 1.53 -9.67 9.52
C TYR A 119 1.12 -8.79 10.71
N GLU A 120 0.42 -9.37 11.69
CA GLU A 120 0.01 -8.65 12.89
C GLU A 120 1.19 -8.34 13.83
N LEU A 121 2.20 -9.22 13.89
CA LEU A 121 3.45 -8.97 14.60
C LEU A 121 4.21 -7.80 13.98
N LYS A 122 4.26 -7.66 12.65
CA LYS A 122 4.89 -6.48 12.01
C LYS A 122 4.21 -5.17 12.40
N ARG A 123 2.88 -5.19 12.56
CA ARG A 123 2.12 -4.03 13.04
C ARG A 123 2.50 -3.68 14.48
N VAL A 124 2.63 -4.68 15.33
CA VAL A 124 3.05 -4.54 16.73
C VAL A 124 4.51 -4.06 16.81
N SER A 125 5.40 -4.69 16.05
CA SER A 125 6.83 -4.39 15.99
C SER A 125 7.06 -2.94 15.58
N SER A 126 6.35 -2.46 14.56
CA SER A 126 6.38 -1.06 14.12
C SER A 126 5.84 -0.09 15.18
N MET A 127 4.82 -0.49 15.96
CA MET A 127 4.23 0.36 16.99
C MET A 127 5.08 0.43 18.25
N TRP A 128 5.71 -0.68 18.64
CA TRP A 128 6.56 -0.77 19.83
C TRP A 128 8.01 -0.42 19.55
N ASN A 129 8.38 -0.23 18.28
CA ASN A 129 9.75 -0.01 17.83
C ASN A 129 10.69 -1.14 18.27
N VAL A 130 10.22 -2.38 18.14
CA VAL A 130 10.95 -3.62 18.46
C VAL A 130 10.99 -4.48 17.20
N SER A 131 12.06 -5.26 16.98
CA SER A 131 12.14 -6.19 15.84
C SER A 131 11.18 -7.37 16.03
N ILE A 132 10.71 -7.99 14.94
CA ILE A 132 9.85 -9.18 15.07
C ILE A 132 10.66 -10.31 15.71
N GLY A 133 11.92 -10.47 15.32
CA GLY A 133 12.85 -11.42 15.95
C GLY A 133 12.85 -11.35 17.48
N ALA A 134 12.88 -10.14 18.06
CA ALA A 134 12.85 -9.95 19.52
C ALA A 134 11.46 -10.25 20.13
N LEU A 135 10.37 -10.03 19.41
CA LEU A 135 9.02 -10.39 19.86
C LEU A 135 8.80 -11.91 19.91
N VAL A 136 9.43 -12.65 19.00
CA VAL A 136 9.21 -14.11 18.88
C VAL A 136 10.24 -14.93 19.66
N GLN A 137 11.34 -14.32 20.12
CA GLN A 137 12.43 -15.03 20.76
C GLN A 137 11.98 -15.75 22.03
N GLY A 138 12.06 -17.07 22.03
CA GLY A 138 11.73 -17.91 23.19
C GLY A 138 10.23 -18.06 23.48
N HIS A 139 9.36 -17.62 22.57
CA HIS A 139 7.91 -17.69 22.72
C HIS A 139 7.26 -18.52 21.61
N GLU A 140 6.35 -19.41 21.98
CA GLU A 140 5.42 -20.03 21.03
C GLU A 140 4.28 -19.05 20.76
N ILE A 141 4.04 -18.76 19.48
CA ILE A 141 3.07 -17.74 19.07
C ILE A 141 1.71 -18.41 18.91
N PRO A 142 0.70 -18.04 19.71
CA PRO A 142 -0.61 -18.65 19.60
C PRO A 142 -1.28 -18.27 18.30
N ASP A 143 -1.87 -19.25 17.61
CA ASP A 143 -2.58 -19.03 16.35
C ASP A 143 -4.07 -18.69 16.55
N ASP A 144 -4.65 -19.09 17.69
CA ASP A 144 -6.00 -18.68 18.08
C ASP A 144 -6.06 -17.17 18.37
N TYR A 145 -7.09 -16.51 17.84
CA TYR A 145 -7.25 -15.06 17.96
C TYR A 145 -7.26 -14.57 19.43
N ILE A 146 -7.99 -15.25 20.31
CA ILE A 146 -8.15 -14.81 21.71
C ILE A 146 -6.83 -15.00 22.44
N LEU A 147 -6.20 -16.15 22.27
CA LEU A 147 -4.89 -16.45 22.87
C LEU A 147 -3.81 -15.52 22.35
N PHE A 148 -3.77 -15.23 21.05
CA PHE A 148 -2.83 -14.31 20.44
C PHE A 148 -2.98 -12.89 21.02
N ARG A 149 -4.21 -12.38 21.12
CA ARG A 149 -4.48 -11.07 21.70
C ARG A 149 -4.13 -11.00 23.19
N LYS A 150 -4.40 -12.07 23.95
CA LYS A 150 -4.03 -12.16 25.36
C LYS A 150 -2.51 -12.20 25.53
N TRP A 151 -1.82 -12.99 24.72
CA TRP A 151 -0.36 -13.09 24.70
C TRP A 151 0.28 -11.73 24.40
N LEU A 152 -0.17 -11.01 23.37
CA LEU A 152 0.31 -9.66 23.07
C LEU A 152 0.08 -8.68 24.22
N THR A 153 -1.05 -8.77 24.90
CA THR A 153 -1.40 -7.84 26.01
C THR A 153 -0.44 -7.98 27.18
N GLY A 154 -0.02 -9.22 27.49
CA GLY A 154 0.93 -9.54 28.56
C GLY A 154 2.38 -9.66 28.12
N HIS A 155 2.72 -9.25 26.88
CA HIS A 155 4.05 -9.44 26.34
C HIS A 155 5.08 -8.56 27.08
N PRO A 156 6.25 -9.10 27.50
CA PRO A 156 7.22 -8.34 28.30
C PRO A 156 7.77 -7.12 27.56
N MET A 157 7.98 -7.24 26.24
CA MET A 157 8.46 -6.14 25.38
C MET A 157 7.42 -5.02 25.14
N ARG A 158 6.20 -5.15 25.69
CA ARG A 158 5.17 -4.13 25.52
C ARG A 158 5.53 -2.84 26.27
N ASP A 159 6.13 -2.93 27.46
CA ASP A 159 6.58 -1.79 28.27
C ASP A 159 5.58 -0.60 28.31
N GLY A 160 4.32 -0.88 28.60
CA GLY A 160 3.25 0.14 28.65
C GLY A 160 2.79 0.70 27.30
N GLN A 161 3.41 0.32 26.18
CA GLN A 161 3.03 0.75 24.84
C GLN A 161 1.59 0.31 24.48
N PRO A 162 0.87 1.12 23.69
CA PRO A 162 -0.47 0.76 23.22
C PRO A 162 -0.41 -0.43 22.26
N LEU A 163 -1.52 -1.16 22.16
CA LEU A 163 -1.69 -2.16 21.12
C LEU A 163 -2.23 -1.52 19.84
N PRO A 164 -1.82 -2.01 18.66
CA PRO A 164 -2.43 -1.57 17.42
C PRO A 164 -3.92 -1.98 17.39
N ALA A 165 -4.69 -1.23 16.59
CA ALA A 165 -6.10 -1.54 16.34
C ALA A 165 -6.24 -3.03 15.96
N PRO A 166 -7.11 -3.80 16.64
CA PRO A 166 -7.23 -5.23 16.40
C PRO A 166 -7.74 -5.52 14.99
N PRO A 167 -7.28 -6.61 14.35
CA PRO A 167 -8.00 -7.17 13.22
C PRO A 167 -9.38 -7.65 13.67
N LYS A 168 -10.35 -7.65 12.76
CA LYS A 168 -11.65 -8.27 13.04
C LYS A 168 -11.43 -9.77 13.23
N LYS A 169 -11.98 -10.38 14.29
CA LYS A 169 -11.86 -11.83 14.55
C LYS A 169 -12.20 -12.67 13.31
N ARG A 170 -13.31 -12.36 12.62
CA ARG A 170 -13.69 -13.05 11.38
C ARG A 170 -12.62 -12.96 10.27
N ALA A 171 -11.94 -11.82 10.14
CA ALA A 171 -10.85 -11.67 9.17
C ALA A 171 -9.62 -12.50 9.56
N TRP A 172 -9.31 -12.58 10.86
CA TRP A 172 -8.25 -13.45 11.38
C TRP A 172 -8.53 -14.94 11.13
N ASP A 173 -9.76 -15.37 11.40
CA ASP A 173 -10.20 -16.76 11.22
C ASP A 173 -10.16 -17.15 9.71
N VAL A 174 -10.63 -16.28 8.81
CA VAL A 174 -10.56 -16.52 7.35
C VAL A 174 -9.12 -16.52 6.83
N ALA A 175 -8.21 -15.78 7.46
CA ALA A 175 -6.78 -15.76 7.12
C ALA A 175 -6.04 -17.06 7.51
N GLU A 176 -6.65 -17.93 8.33
CA GLU A 176 -6.12 -19.28 8.62
C GLU A 176 -6.13 -20.16 7.38
N GLY A 177 -7.25 -20.12 6.67
CA GLY A 177 -7.56 -21.07 5.61
C GLY A 177 -7.16 -20.54 4.24
N CYS A 178 -8.17 -20.31 3.41
CA CYS A 178 -7.97 -19.94 2.01
C CYS A 178 -7.85 -18.43 1.76
N TRP A 179 -7.81 -17.60 2.82
CA TRP A 179 -7.82 -16.14 2.73
C TRP A 179 -9.06 -15.57 2.01
N MET A 180 -10.08 -16.41 1.85
CA MET A 180 -11.33 -16.13 1.17
C MET A 180 -12.44 -16.92 1.85
N GLU A 181 -13.55 -16.25 2.10
CA GLU A 181 -14.78 -16.84 2.60
C GLU A 181 -15.65 -17.24 1.39
N PRO A 182 -15.91 -18.54 1.17
CA PRO A 182 -16.61 -19.01 -0.03
C PRO A 182 -18.04 -18.48 -0.15
N GLU A 183 -18.74 -18.36 0.98
CA GLU A 183 -20.15 -17.99 1.04
C GLU A 183 -20.38 -16.52 0.68
N SER A 184 -19.55 -15.62 1.22
CA SER A 184 -19.70 -14.18 1.02
C SER A 184 -18.87 -13.65 -0.15
N GLN A 185 -17.99 -14.48 -0.73
CA GLN A 185 -16.98 -14.08 -1.72
C GLN A 185 -16.09 -12.93 -1.23
N GLN A 186 -15.98 -12.76 0.09
CA GLN A 186 -15.07 -11.80 0.70
C GLN A 186 -13.69 -12.43 0.86
N SER A 187 -12.67 -11.61 0.73
CA SER A 187 -11.28 -12.00 0.93
C SER A 187 -10.63 -11.14 1.99
N VAL A 188 -9.66 -11.70 2.68
CA VAL A 188 -8.83 -10.94 3.61
C VAL A 188 -7.94 -10.01 2.80
N GLU A 189 -8.01 -8.72 3.07
CA GLU A 189 -7.15 -7.70 2.46
C GLU A 189 -5.93 -7.44 3.35
N LEU A 190 -4.74 -7.54 2.75
CA LEU A 190 -3.52 -6.95 3.30
C LEU A 190 -3.43 -5.52 2.76
N SER A 191 -3.27 -4.55 3.65
CA SER A 191 -3.13 -3.16 3.21
C SER A 191 -2.21 -2.36 4.11
N GLY A 192 -1.61 -1.32 3.57
CA GLY A 192 -0.78 -0.39 4.32
C GLY A 192 -0.75 0.99 3.68
N SER A 193 -0.16 1.93 4.39
CA SER A 193 0.08 3.27 3.92
C SER A 193 1.55 3.60 4.05
N LEU A 194 2.14 4.18 3.00
CA LEU A 194 3.45 4.80 3.10
C LEU A 194 3.24 6.22 3.62
N LEU A 195 3.81 6.53 4.78
CA LEU A 195 3.77 7.87 5.36
C LEU A 195 5.12 8.54 5.11
N ARG A 196 5.14 9.83 4.81
CA ARG A 196 6.42 10.54 4.67
C ARG A 196 7.15 10.52 6.02
N ALA A 197 8.40 10.06 6.04
CA ALA A 197 9.24 10.20 7.22
C ALA A 197 9.75 11.65 7.33
N PRO A 198 10.02 12.15 8.55
CA PRO A 198 10.80 13.37 8.72
C PRO A 198 12.13 13.26 7.94
N CYS A 199 12.62 14.34 7.33
CA CYS A 199 13.77 14.35 6.40
C CYS A 199 15.07 13.66 6.90
N VAL A 200 15.14 13.30 8.17
CA VAL A 200 16.30 12.67 8.84
C VAL A 200 16.29 11.13 8.76
N GLN A 201 15.16 10.47 8.49
CA GLN A 201 14.98 9.01 8.68
C GLN A 201 14.62 8.22 7.40
N GLY A 202 14.88 8.79 6.22
CA GLY A 202 14.47 8.21 4.93
C GLY A 202 13.20 8.87 4.39
N HIS A 203 12.65 8.38 3.27
CA HIS A 203 11.53 9.04 2.61
C HIS A 203 10.16 8.57 3.09
N PHE A 204 10.02 7.28 3.42
CA PHE A 204 8.74 6.68 3.78
C PHE A 204 8.82 5.72 4.97
N ILE A 205 7.77 5.73 5.79
CA ILE A 205 7.48 4.78 6.86
C ILE A 205 6.29 3.94 6.42
N LEU A 206 6.42 2.62 6.42
CA LEU A 206 5.30 1.71 6.16
C LEU A 206 4.45 1.56 7.42
N LYS A 207 3.16 1.89 7.31
CA LYS A 207 2.15 1.62 8.34
C LYS A 207 1.14 0.60 7.82
N LEU A 208 1.17 -0.61 8.38
CA LEU A 208 0.23 -1.68 8.01
C LEU A 208 -1.13 -1.53 8.73
N ASN A 209 -2.20 -1.70 7.98
CA ASN A 209 -3.58 -1.67 8.47
C ASN A 209 -3.98 -3.03 9.05
N PRO A 210 -4.95 -3.09 9.99
CA PRO A 210 -5.44 -4.37 10.49
C PRO A 210 -6.07 -5.21 9.39
N LEU A 211 -6.00 -6.54 9.53
CA LEU A 211 -6.73 -7.45 8.64
C LEU A 211 -8.23 -7.13 8.65
N LYS A 212 -8.80 -7.01 7.45
CA LYS A 212 -10.22 -6.79 7.22
C LYS A 212 -10.70 -7.64 6.06
N LEU A 213 -12.00 -7.92 6.06
CA LEU A 213 -12.68 -8.57 4.95
C LEU A 213 -13.15 -7.50 3.97
N GLU A 214 -12.83 -7.70 2.70
CA GLU A 214 -13.27 -6.87 1.59
C GLU A 214 -13.85 -7.74 0.48
N LYS A 215 -14.61 -7.12 -0.43
CA LYS A 215 -15.12 -7.83 -1.61
C LYS A 215 -13.94 -8.37 -2.44
N GLY A 216 -13.95 -9.67 -2.70
CA GLY A 216 -12.93 -10.30 -3.52
C GLY A 216 -12.92 -9.78 -4.96
N CYS A 217 -11.76 -9.78 -5.60
CA CYS A 217 -11.62 -9.49 -7.03
C CYS A 217 -11.23 -10.74 -7.83
N ARG A 218 -11.16 -10.64 -9.16
CA ARG A 218 -10.76 -11.76 -10.03
C ARG A 218 -9.34 -12.25 -9.72
N LEU A 219 -8.43 -11.34 -9.37
CA LEU A 219 -7.05 -11.69 -9.00
C LEU A 219 -7.01 -12.46 -7.68
N TYR A 220 -7.75 -12.01 -6.66
CA TYR A 220 -7.80 -12.69 -5.36
C TYR A 220 -8.38 -14.11 -5.48
N ARG A 221 -9.42 -14.30 -6.29
CA ARG A 221 -9.98 -15.64 -6.55
C ARG A 221 -9.00 -16.55 -7.28
N ARG A 222 -8.24 -16.01 -8.24
CA ARG A 222 -7.33 -16.82 -9.07
C ARG A 222 -6.03 -17.19 -8.36
N PHE A 223 -5.45 -16.24 -7.61
CA PHE A 223 -4.09 -16.34 -7.08
C PHE A 223 -4.04 -16.39 -5.54
N GLY A 224 -5.15 -16.10 -4.85
CA GLY A 224 -5.23 -15.93 -3.39
C GLY A 224 -4.95 -14.49 -2.98
N SER A 225 -5.77 -13.91 -2.10
CA SER A 225 -5.57 -12.52 -1.65
C SER A 225 -4.35 -12.35 -0.75
N ASP A 226 -3.85 -13.44 -0.15
CA ASP A 226 -2.62 -13.46 0.65
C ASP A 226 -1.36 -13.05 -0.11
N ARG A 227 -1.44 -13.05 -1.44
CA ARG A 227 -0.35 -12.67 -2.34
C ARG A 227 -0.43 -11.22 -2.82
N PHE A 228 -1.31 -10.41 -2.25
CA PHE A 228 -1.49 -9.04 -2.68
C PHE A 228 -1.47 -8.10 -1.48
N LEU A 229 -0.67 -7.05 -1.56
CA LEU A 229 -0.64 -5.95 -0.60
C LEU A 229 -1.07 -4.67 -1.30
N THR A 230 -2.13 -4.06 -0.79
CA THR A 230 -2.60 -2.75 -1.25
C THR A 230 -1.87 -1.65 -0.48
N LEU A 231 -1.12 -0.79 -1.17
CA LEU A 231 -0.46 0.37 -0.58
C LEU A 231 -1.14 1.67 -0.98
N THR A 232 -1.35 2.51 0.02
CA THR A 232 -1.76 3.90 -0.14
C THR A 232 -0.52 4.79 -0.04
N ILE A 233 -0.25 5.57 -1.08
CA ILE A 233 0.93 6.44 -1.17
C ILE A 233 0.46 7.90 -1.22
N PRO A 234 1.07 8.82 -0.44
CA PRO A 234 0.76 10.24 -0.50
C PRO A 234 0.99 10.75 -1.92
N PHE A 235 0.05 11.56 -2.41
CA PHE A 235 0.24 12.24 -3.70
C PHE A 235 1.53 13.03 -3.69
N LEU A 236 2.33 12.98 -4.75
CA LEU A 236 3.68 13.55 -4.70
C LEU A 236 3.75 14.98 -5.26
N GLU A 237 2.75 15.45 -6.02
CA GLU A 237 2.82 16.74 -6.71
C GLU A 237 2.82 17.95 -5.75
N LYS A 238 2.20 17.81 -4.58
CA LYS A 238 2.24 18.87 -3.54
C LYS A 238 3.54 18.90 -2.74
N PHE A 239 4.43 17.92 -2.93
CA PHE A 239 5.47 17.63 -1.92
C PHE A 239 6.85 18.09 -2.34
N CYS A 240 7.12 18.16 -3.64
CA CYS A 240 8.27 18.82 -4.24
C CYS A 240 7.83 19.17 -5.66
N GLY A 241 8.03 20.38 -6.18
CA GLY A 241 7.82 20.71 -7.60
C GLY A 241 8.79 19.97 -8.55
N CYS A 242 9.29 18.81 -8.13
CA CYS A 242 10.40 18.08 -8.70
C CYS A 242 9.86 16.77 -9.29
N ASN A 243 9.53 16.81 -10.59
CA ASN A 243 9.05 15.66 -11.36
C ASN A 243 9.98 14.43 -11.21
N ARG A 244 11.29 14.68 -11.00
CA ARG A 244 12.29 13.64 -10.76
C ARG A 244 11.98 12.74 -9.56
N LEU A 245 11.52 13.28 -8.42
CA LEU A 245 11.23 12.44 -7.25
C LEU A 245 10.07 11.45 -7.52
N ARG A 246 9.06 11.90 -8.28
CA ARG A 246 7.94 11.06 -8.70
C ARG A 246 8.42 9.91 -9.58
N GLU A 247 9.32 10.19 -10.52
CA GLU A 247 9.91 9.19 -11.40
C GLU A 247 10.72 8.16 -10.59
N HIS A 248 11.56 8.60 -9.66
CA HIS A 248 12.34 7.70 -8.81
C HIS A 248 11.48 6.84 -7.89
N ILE A 249 10.38 7.37 -7.35
CA ILE A 249 9.44 6.57 -6.56
C ILE A 249 8.73 5.54 -7.45
N ALA A 250 8.32 5.93 -8.66
CA ALA A 250 7.72 5.00 -9.61
C ALA A 250 8.71 3.89 -10.00
N GLU A 251 9.97 4.24 -10.27
CA GLU A 251 11.05 3.30 -10.57
C GLU A 251 11.36 2.41 -9.37
N TRP A 252 11.43 2.94 -8.16
CA TRP A 252 11.59 2.14 -6.94
C TRP A 252 10.43 1.15 -6.78
N LEU A 253 9.17 1.59 -6.91
CA LEU A 253 7.99 0.73 -6.77
C LEU A 253 7.92 -0.36 -7.85
N ALA A 254 8.24 -0.03 -9.10
CA ALA A 254 8.09 -0.94 -10.24
C ALA A 254 9.33 -1.80 -10.51
N GLY A 255 10.52 -1.23 -10.35
CA GLY A 255 11.81 -1.81 -10.71
C GLY A 255 12.52 -2.54 -9.57
N SER A 256 12.16 -2.28 -8.31
CA SER A 256 12.80 -2.95 -7.16
C SER A 256 12.10 -4.24 -6.76
N GLN A 257 12.88 -5.16 -6.20
CA GLN A 257 12.37 -6.33 -5.52
C GLN A 257 12.04 -5.97 -4.06
N HIS A 258 10.75 -5.80 -3.77
CA HIS A 258 10.26 -5.52 -2.42
C HIS A 258 10.16 -6.82 -1.65
N ARG A 259 10.78 -6.91 -0.47
CA ARG A 259 10.70 -8.08 0.41
C ARG A 259 9.96 -7.70 1.68
N LEU A 260 8.82 -8.33 1.94
CA LEU A 260 8.05 -8.06 3.15
C LEU A 260 7.54 -9.37 3.76
N LEU A 261 7.77 -9.56 5.06
CA LEU A 261 7.28 -10.73 5.80
C LEU A 261 7.68 -12.08 5.15
N GLY A 262 8.91 -12.14 4.64
CA GLY A 262 9.45 -13.33 3.96
C GLY A 262 8.87 -13.59 2.56
N ARG A 263 8.15 -12.63 1.98
CA ARG A 263 7.60 -12.70 0.60
C ARG A 263 8.23 -11.63 -0.29
N ILE A 264 8.22 -11.87 -1.61
CA ILE A 264 8.80 -11.03 -2.67
C ILE A 264 7.73 -10.54 -3.64
#